data_AF-A0AA40CN47-F1
#
_entry.id   AF-A0AA40CN47-F1
#
_cell.length_a   1.000
_cell.length_b   1.000
_cell.length_c   1.000
_cell.angle_alpha   90.00
_cell.angle_beta   90.00
_cell.angle_gamma   90.00
#
_symmetry.space_group_name_H-M   'P 1'
#
loop_
_entity.id
_entity.type
_entity.pdbx_description
1 polymer ?
#
loop_
_entity_poly.entity_id
_entity_poly.type
_entity_poly.pdbx_seq_one_letter_code
_entity_poly.pdbx_strand_id
1 'polypeptide(L)'
;MAFSGNGGQPFANGQFDVFEWYPFFQSCVVYFLDHAQYNGPVQALAAHVNIQLPFQRAHRPVLSSRSASSPSAAGSNSGANKPLTSPGAGGVYPNATLLPYIRRLVATGYDFPSVLHSFFGDDWEKGVGPLHETERRNYLFAAKSETWLGVKAAYDMGDDQMVPFLRPLQNVGEKEICAAEANWSEWLAMQDWMLGPRAPGGKGRRVKKEED
;
A
#
# COMPACT_ATOMS: atom_id res chain seq x y z
N MET A 1 -20.81 35.85 39.05
CA MET A 1 -19.85 36.02 37.94
C MET A 1 -19.03 34.74 37.84
N ALA A 2 -19.33 33.89 36.86
CA ALA A 2 -18.49 32.74 36.52
C ALA A 2 -18.76 32.39 35.05
N PHE A 3 -17.77 32.60 34.19
CA PHE A 3 -17.71 31.97 32.88
C PHE A 3 -16.42 31.14 32.85
N SER A 4 -16.56 29.85 33.11
CA SER A 4 -15.56 28.86 32.72
C SER A 4 -15.69 28.63 31.22
N GLY A 5 -14.79 29.22 30.44
CA GLY A 5 -14.60 28.90 29.03
C GLY A 5 -13.70 27.67 28.92
N ASN A 6 -14.30 26.49 28.78
CA ASN A 6 -13.59 25.26 28.50
C ASN A 6 -13.01 25.34 27.07
N GLY A 7 -11.70 25.57 26.96
CA GLY A 7 -10.97 25.57 25.70
C GLY A 7 -10.83 24.14 25.15
N GLY A 8 -11.89 23.63 24.53
CA GLY A 8 -11.84 22.42 23.74
C GLY A 8 -11.00 22.66 22.48
N GLN A 9 -9.76 22.16 22.48
CA GLN A 9 -8.93 22.00 21.28
C GLN A 9 -9.66 21.09 20.27
N PRO A 10 -9.87 21.51 19.01
CA PRO A 10 -10.62 20.73 18.02
C PRO A 10 -9.83 19.58 17.36
N PHE A 11 -8.68 19.18 17.91
CA PHE A 11 -7.79 18.17 17.29
C PHE A 11 -7.74 16.81 18.00
N ALA A 12 -8.58 16.57 19.01
CA ALA A 12 -8.61 15.30 19.72
C ALA A 12 -9.56 14.27 19.08
N ASN A 13 -9.39 13.99 17.78
CA ASN A 13 -9.84 12.71 17.22
C ASN A 13 -8.69 11.71 17.43
N GLY A 14 -8.96 10.61 18.15
CA GLY A 14 -7.98 9.64 18.67
C GLY A 14 -6.66 9.56 17.90
N GLN A 15 -5.56 9.98 18.54
CA GLN A 15 -4.22 9.86 17.98
C GLN A 15 -3.94 8.40 17.62
N PHE A 16 -3.46 8.18 16.39
CA PHE A 16 -2.97 6.87 15.97
C PHE A 16 -1.77 6.48 16.84
N ASP A 17 -1.95 5.46 17.68
CA ASP A 17 -0.87 4.93 18.51
C ASP A 17 -0.01 3.96 17.68
N VAL A 18 1.11 4.47 17.20
CA VAL A 18 2.09 3.71 16.41
C VAL A 18 2.62 2.51 17.18
N PHE A 19 2.79 2.62 18.51
CA PHE A 19 3.37 1.55 19.33
C PHE A 19 2.37 0.44 19.60
N GLU A 20 1.08 0.77 19.77
CA GLU A 20 0.01 -0.23 19.87
C GLU A 20 -0.21 -0.95 18.53
N TRP A 21 -0.13 -0.21 17.42
CA TRP A 21 -0.37 -0.73 16.07
C TRP A 21 0.76 -1.65 15.56
N TYR A 22 2.01 -1.26 15.79
CA TYR A 22 3.17 -1.88 15.13
C TYR A 22 3.31 -3.40 15.36
N PRO A 23 3.04 -3.97 16.55
CA PRO A 23 3.04 -5.42 16.74
C PRO A 23 2.08 -6.17 15.81
N PHE A 24 0.87 -5.64 15.57
CA PHE A 24 -0.09 -6.23 14.64
C PHE A 24 0.39 -6.13 13.19
N PHE A 25 1.00 -5.00 12.83
CA PHE A 25 1.61 -4.83 11.51
C PHE A 25 2.77 -5.83 11.29
N GLN A 26 3.62 -6.04 12.30
CA GLN A 26 4.69 -7.04 12.23
C GLN A 26 4.14 -8.46 12.08
N SER A 27 3.07 -8.82 12.80
CA SER A 27 2.35 -10.09 12.63
C SER A 27 1.93 -10.30 11.17
N CYS A 28 1.34 -9.27 10.54
CA CYS A 28 0.95 -9.30 9.12
C CYS A 28 2.15 -9.50 8.18
N VAL A 29 3.27 -8.83 8.44
CA VAL A 29 4.50 -8.96 7.64
C VAL A 29 5.03 -10.39 7.71
N VAL A 30 5.15 -10.93 8.92
CA VAL A 30 5.62 -12.31 9.16
C VAL A 30 4.70 -13.32 8.51
N TYR A 31 3.38 -13.19 8.68
CA TYR A 31 2.40 -14.05 8.03
C TYR A 31 2.52 -14.02 6.50
N PHE A 32 2.62 -12.82 5.92
CA PHE A 32 2.74 -12.67 4.47
C PHE A 32 3.99 -13.35 3.92
N LEU A 33 5.13 -13.17 4.61
CA LEU A 33 6.41 -13.73 4.22
C LEU A 33 6.52 -15.24 4.46
N ASP A 34 6.01 -15.74 5.57
CA ASP A 34 6.26 -17.15 5.91
C ASP A 34 5.15 -18.06 5.36
N HIS A 35 3.94 -17.53 5.13
CA HIS A 35 2.75 -18.33 4.80
C HIS A 35 2.06 -17.86 3.52
N ALA A 36 1.57 -16.61 3.48
CA ALA A 36 0.63 -16.18 2.44
C ALA A 36 1.24 -16.25 1.04
N GLN A 37 2.50 -15.83 0.86
CA GLN A 37 3.15 -15.85 -0.45
C GLN A 37 3.30 -17.25 -1.06
N TYR A 38 3.21 -18.31 -0.25
CA TYR A 38 3.27 -19.69 -0.74
C TYR A 38 1.89 -20.32 -0.96
N ASN A 39 0.82 -19.59 -0.66
CA ASN A 39 -0.56 -20.05 -0.80
C ASN A 39 -1.04 -19.93 -2.27
N GLY A 40 -1.62 -21.01 -2.82
CA GLY A 40 -2.07 -21.08 -4.22
C GLY A 40 -3.03 -19.95 -4.62
N PRO A 41 -4.16 -19.75 -3.93
CA PRO A 41 -5.03 -18.58 -4.10
C PRO A 41 -4.32 -17.22 -4.12
N VAL A 42 -3.37 -16.98 -3.21
CA VAL A 42 -2.60 -15.72 -3.15
C VAL A 42 -1.70 -15.57 -4.38
N GLN A 43 -1.04 -16.64 -4.80
CA GLN A 43 -0.22 -16.66 -6.02
C GLN A 43 -1.06 -16.43 -7.27
N ALA A 44 -2.22 -17.07 -7.37
CA ALA A 44 -3.14 -16.89 -8.49
C ALA A 44 -3.63 -15.45 -8.58
N LEU A 45 -4.01 -14.85 -7.45
CA LEU A 45 -4.42 -13.45 -7.43
C LEU A 45 -3.26 -12.53 -7.77
N ALA A 46 -2.07 -12.73 -7.18
CA ALA A 46 -0.89 -11.92 -7.44
C ALA A 46 -0.50 -11.93 -8.92
N ALA A 47 -0.54 -13.10 -9.56
CA ALA A 47 -0.36 -13.23 -11.00
C ALA A 47 -1.45 -12.49 -11.80
N HIS A 48 -2.72 -12.61 -11.39
CA HIS A 48 -3.85 -11.95 -12.05
C HIS A 48 -3.77 -10.43 -12.00
N VAL A 49 -3.34 -9.86 -10.87
CA VAL A 49 -3.20 -8.41 -10.68
C VAL A 49 -1.81 -7.89 -11.07
N ASN A 50 -0.97 -8.74 -11.68
CA ASN A 50 0.39 -8.42 -12.12
C ASN A 50 1.28 -7.81 -11.01
N ILE A 51 1.39 -8.52 -9.88
CA ILE A 51 2.33 -8.19 -8.81
C ILE A 51 3.14 -9.42 -8.40
N GLN A 52 4.44 -9.25 -8.25
CA GLN A 52 5.36 -10.28 -7.81
C GLN A 52 5.33 -10.39 -6.29
N LEU A 53 5.24 -11.62 -5.80
CA LEU A 53 5.41 -11.97 -4.40
C LEU A 53 6.91 -11.95 -4.03
N PRO A 54 7.28 -11.74 -2.76
CA PRO A 54 8.67 -11.57 -2.37
C PRO A 54 9.58 -12.74 -2.81
N PHE A 55 9.12 -13.99 -2.70
CA PHE A 55 9.89 -15.17 -3.11
C PHE A 55 10.18 -15.21 -4.61
N GLN A 56 9.35 -14.56 -5.43
CA GLN A 56 9.51 -14.51 -6.89
C GLN A 56 10.60 -13.50 -7.30
N ARG A 57 10.93 -12.52 -6.43
CA ARG A 57 11.96 -11.50 -6.72
C ARG A 57 13.38 -12.04 -6.56
N ALA A 58 13.58 -13.04 -5.70
CA ALA A 58 14.91 -13.57 -5.37
C ALA A 58 15.51 -14.49 -6.45
N HIS A 59 14.72 -14.90 -7.46
CA HIS A 59 15.18 -15.83 -8.50
C HIS A 59 14.45 -15.57 -9.83
N ARG A 60 15.13 -14.99 -10.81
CA ARG A 60 14.76 -15.04 -12.24
C ARG A 60 15.56 -16.09 -13.03
N PRO A 61 15.78 -17.36 -12.61
CA PRO A 61 16.12 -18.37 -13.60
C PRO A 61 14.84 -18.69 -14.36
N VAL A 62 14.88 -18.58 -15.68
CA VAL A 62 13.86 -19.16 -16.55
C VAL A 62 13.92 -20.68 -16.35
N LEU A 63 13.16 -21.20 -15.38
CA LEU A 63 12.90 -22.63 -15.31
C LEU A 63 11.87 -22.92 -16.39
N SER A 64 12.39 -23.49 -17.48
CA SER A 64 11.68 -23.91 -18.68
C SER A 64 10.27 -24.43 -18.39
N SER A 65 9.30 -24.19 -19.28
CA SER A 65 7.92 -24.71 -19.21
C SER A 65 7.80 -26.25 -19.27
N ARG A 66 8.93 -26.95 -19.15
CA ARG A 66 9.08 -28.40 -19.26
C ARG A 66 9.99 -28.90 -18.15
N SER A 67 9.38 -29.44 -17.10
CA SER A 67 9.96 -30.43 -16.18
C SER A 67 8.74 -31.12 -15.54
N ALA A 68 8.41 -32.39 -15.74
CA ALA A 68 9.23 -33.54 -16.06
C ALA A 68 8.46 -34.56 -16.93
N SER A 69 9.06 -34.97 -18.04
CA SER A 69 8.89 -36.32 -18.57
C SER A 69 10.29 -36.88 -18.80
N SER A 70 10.75 -37.71 -17.86
CA SER A 70 11.95 -38.55 -18.03
C SER A 70 11.77 -39.47 -19.26
N PRO A 71 12.87 -39.88 -19.92
CA PRO A 71 13.42 -41.19 -19.57
C PRO A 71 14.97 -41.32 -19.60
N SER A 72 15.45 -42.21 -18.71
CA SER A 72 16.57 -43.15 -18.83
C SER A 72 18.05 -42.72 -18.78
N ALA A 73 18.66 -43.04 -17.63
CA ALA A 73 19.92 -43.75 -17.36
C ALA A 73 21.15 -43.65 -18.30
N ALA A 74 22.29 -43.18 -17.77
CA ALA A 74 23.51 -43.99 -17.51
C ALA A 74 24.69 -43.14 -17.00
N GLY A 75 25.34 -43.58 -15.91
CA GLY A 75 26.82 -43.60 -15.79
C GLY A 75 27.59 -42.47 -15.10
N SER A 76 28.13 -42.80 -13.92
CA SER A 76 29.50 -42.48 -13.42
C SER A 76 29.73 -41.28 -12.47
N ASN A 77 29.79 -41.66 -11.19
CA ASN A 77 30.62 -41.26 -10.03
C ASN A 77 31.51 -39.99 -9.97
N SER A 78 31.55 -39.51 -8.71
CA SER A 78 32.65 -38.88 -7.94
C SER A 78 32.94 -37.39 -8.10
N GLY A 79 32.73 -36.64 -7.01
CA GLY A 79 33.23 -35.28 -6.83
C GLY A 79 32.34 -34.39 -5.95
N ALA A 80 32.04 -34.83 -4.73
CA ALA A 80 31.26 -34.07 -3.77
C ALA A 80 32.01 -32.82 -3.28
N ASN A 81 31.79 -31.67 -3.93
CA ASN A 81 32.05 -30.35 -3.35
C ASN A 81 30.74 -29.55 -3.37
N LYS A 82 29.88 -29.77 -2.37
CA LYS A 82 28.83 -28.81 -2.01
C LYS A 82 29.53 -27.59 -1.39
N PRO A 83 29.35 -26.36 -1.87
CA PRO A 83 29.57 -25.21 -1.02
C PRO A 83 28.47 -25.24 0.05
N LEU A 84 28.85 -25.56 1.29
CA LEU A 84 28.04 -25.22 2.46
C LEU A 84 28.13 -23.70 2.63
N THR A 85 27.32 -22.95 1.88
CA THR A 85 26.88 -21.63 2.33
C THR A 85 25.69 -21.88 3.24
N SER A 86 26.00 -22.14 4.51
CA SER A 86 25.07 -21.92 5.60
C SER A 86 24.72 -20.43 5.60
N PRO A 87 23.46 -20.01 5.42
CA PRO A 87 23.08 -18.67 5.83
C PRO A 87 23.08 -18.70 7.36
N GLY A 88 24.21 -18.29 7.93
CA GLY A 88 24.29 -17.95 9.34
C GLY A 88 23.22 -16.91 9.67
N ALA A 89 22.63 -17.09 10.85
CA ALA A 89 21.74 -16.18 11.55
C ALA A 89 21.94 -14.70 11.16
N GLY A 90 20.89 -14.10 10.61
CA GLY A 90 20.88 -12.72 10.14
C GLY A 90 20.17 -12.57 8.80
N GLY A 91 19.00 -13.21 8.64
CA GLY A 91 18.13 -12.96 7.50
C GLY A 91 17.64 -11.53 7.56
N VAL A 92 18.37 -10.61 6.95
CA VAL A 92 17.81 -9.33 6.53
C VAL A 92 16.82 -9.72 5.43
N TYR A 93 15.57 -9.98 5.82
CA TYR A 93 14.47 -10.06 4.87
C TYR A 93 14.59 -8.79 4.02
N PRO A 94 14.75 -8.87 2.69
CA PRO A 94 14.78 -7.67 1.86
C PRO A 94 13.50 -6.92 2.20
N ASN A 95 13.61 -5.72 2.78
CA ASN A 95 12.52 -4.97 3.42
C ASN A 95 11.21 -5.06 2.63
N ALA A 96 10.43 -6.10 2.89
CA ALA A 96 9.29 -6.44 2.07
C ALA A 96 8.14 -5.61 2.62
N THR A 97 7.85 -4.51 1.95
CA THR A 97 6.75 -3.65 2.33
C THR A 97 5.44 -4.30 1.91
N LEU A 98 4.42 -4.24 2.76
CA LEU A 98 3.07 -4.70 2.43
C LEU A 98 2.32 -3.70 1.52
N LEU A 99 2.77 -2.44 1.52
CA LEU A 99 2.11 -1.34 0.83
C LEU A 99 1.89 -1.57 -0.67
N PRO A 100 2.84 -2.10 -1.46
CA PRO A 100 2.60 -2.42 -2.86
C PRO A 100 1.42 -3.39 -3.05
N TYR A 101 1.29 -4.39 -2.18
CA TYR A 101 0.19 -5.35 -2.25
C TYR A 101 -1.14 -4.70 -1.90
N ILE A 102 -1.18 -3.88 -0.84
CA ILE A 102 -2.37 -3.10 -0.46
C ILE A 102 -2.82 -2.19 -1.62
N ARG A 103 -1.89 -1.40 -2.18
CA ARG A 103 -2.14 -0.52 -3.34
C ARG A 103 -2.71 -1.28 -4.52
N ARG A 104 -2.15 -2.46 -4.83
CA ARG A 104 -2.60 -3.27 -5.95
C ARG A 104 -4.01 -3.80 -5.73
N LEU A 105 -4.28 -4.36 -4.56
CA LEU A 105 -5.59 -4.91 -4.22
C LEU A 105 -6.67 -3.83 -4.26
N VAL A 106 -6.38 -2.64 -3.73
CA VAL A 106 -7.31 -1.48 -3.78
C VAL A 106 -7.59 -1.08 -5.22
N ALA A 107 -6.55 -0.82 -6.03
CA ALA A 107 -6.72 -0.34 -7.40
C ALA A 107 -7.45 -1.34 -8.31
N THR A 108 -7.27 -2.64 -8.05
CA THR A 108 -7.90 -3.73 -8.82
C THR A 108 -9.23 -4.22 -8.22
N GLY A 109 -9.64 -3.68 -7.07
CA GLY A 109 -10.91 -4.00 -6.39
C GLY A 109 -10.96 -5.37 -5.69
N TYR A 110 -9.81 -5.91 -5.29
CA TYR A 110 -9.68 -7.16 -4.54
C TYR A 110 -9.35 -6.95 -3.06
N ASP A 111 -9.69 -5.80 -2.50
CA ASP A 111 -9.39 -5.40 -1.13
C ASP A 111 -10.54 -5.70 -0.14
N PHE A 112 -11.24 -6.82 -0.33
CA PHE A 112 -12.32 -7.26 0.56
C PHE A 112 -11.80 -8.19 1.68
N PRO A 113 -12.53 -8.29 2.82
CA PRO A 113 -12.00 -8.92 4.04
C PRO A 113 -11.37 -10.30 3.86
N SER A 114 -11.99 -11.19 3.08
CA SER A 114 -11.45 -12.54 2.86
C SER A 114 -10.10 -12.55 2.13
N VAL A 115 -9.87 -11.63 1.19
CA VAL A 115 -8.58 -11.51 0.49
C VAL A 115 -7.54 -10.87 1.40
N LEU A 116 -7.90 -9.82 2.15
CA LEU A 116 -6.99 -9.19 3.10
C LEU A 116 -6.54 -10.17 4.18
N HIS A 117 -7.46 -10.98 4.71
CA HIS A 117 -7.15 -12.09 5.61
C HIS A 117 -6.23 -13.12 4.95
N SER A 118 -6.51 -13.52 3.71
CA SER A 118 -5.66 -14.48 2.98
C SER A 118 -4.23 -13.99 2.75
N PHE A 119 -4.04 -12.67 2.59
CA PHE A 119 -2.71 -12.06 2.40
C PHE A 119 -2.00 -11.77 3.73
N PHE A 120 -2.72 -11.31 4.75
CA PHE A 120 -2.11 -10.67 5.92
C PHE A 120 -2.43 -11.35 7.25
N GLY A 121 -3.21 -12.43 7.24
CA GLY A 121 -3.50 -13.25 8.42
C GLY A 121 -4.60 -12.68 9.31
N ASP A 122 -4.75 -13.26 10.50
CA ASP A 122 -5.85 -12.93 11.42
C ASP A 122 -5.80 -11.49 11.94
N ASP A 123 -4.59 -10.94 12.11
CA ASP A 123 -4.38 -9.60 12.65
C ASP A 123 -4.54 -8.47 11.62
N TRP A 124 -4.95 -8.78 10.38
CA TRP A 124 -4.95 -7.83 9.26
C TRP A 124 -5.72 -6.54 9.57
N GLU A 125 -6.87 -6.63 10.26
CA GLU A 125 -7.71 -5.47 10.56
C GLU A 125 -6.96 -4.44 11.40
N LYS A 126 -6.21 -4.89 12.41
CA LYS A 126 -5.40 -4.00 13.26
C LYS A 126 -4.07 -3.66 12.61
N GLY A 127 -3.45 -4.61 11.91
CA GLY A 127 -2.11 -4.46 11.34
C GLY A 127 -2.08 -3.66 10.05
N VAL A 128 -2.82 -4.07 9.02
CA VAL A 128 -2.84 -3.36 7.73
C VAL A 128 -4.08 -2.49 7.52
N GLY A 129 -5.13 -2.64 8.34
CA GLY A 129 -6.37 -1.86 8.22
C GLY A 129 -6.15 -0.35 8.08
N PRO A 130 -5.36 0.31 8.94
CA PRO A 130 -5.09 1.75 8.80
C PRO A 130 -4.43 2.15 7.46
N LEU A 131 -3.55 1.29 6.94
CA LEU A 131 -2.90 1.48 5.64
C LEU A 131 -3.88 1.25 4.49
N HIS A 132 -4.71 0.22 4.60
CA HIS A 132 -5.76 -0.12 3.65
C HIS A 132 -6.80 0.99 3.53
N GLU A 133 -7.32 1.50 4.64
CA GLU A 133 -8.25 2.63 4.66
C GLU A 133 -7.64 3.90 4.06
N THR A 134 -6.38 4.18 4.39
CA THR A 134 -5.66 5.33 3.83
C THR A 134 -5.49 5.21 2.33
N GLU A 135 -5.16 4.01 1.84
CA GLU A 135 -4.99 3.76 0.42
C GLU A 135 -6.31 3.83 -0.35
N ARG A 136 -7.43 3.36 0.21
CA ARG A 136 -8.76 3.54 -0.38
C ARG A 136 -9.11 5.02 -0.55
N ARG A 137 -8.84 5.85 0.47
CA ARG A 137 -9.01 7.32 0.37
C ARG A 137 -8.11 7.93 -0.70
N ASN A 138 -6.84 7.52 -0.76
CA ASN A 138 -5.91 7.98 -1.78
C ASN A 138 -6.39 7.62 -3.19
N TYR A 139 -6.93 6.42 -3.37
CA TYR A 139 -7.45 5.98 -4.65
C TYR A 139 -8.69 6.77 -5.09
N LEU A 140 -9.61 7.08 -4.16
CA LEU A 140 -10.73 7.99 -4.43
C LEU A 140 -10.23 9.38 -4.83
N PHE A 141 -9.24 9.90 -4.11
CA PHE A 141 -8.65 11.21 -4.41
C PHE A 141 -8.00 11.24 -5.81
N ALA A 142 -7.23 10.21 -6.15
CA ALA A 142 -6.64 10.07 -7.49
C ALA A 142 -7.72 9.97 -8.57
N ALA A 143 -8.72 9.10 -8.38
CA ALA A 143 -9.83 8.92 -9.31
C ALA A 143 -10.67 10.19 -9.52
N LYS A 144 -10.72 11.09 -8.53
CA LYS A 144 -11.44 12.36 -8.61
C LYS A 144 -10.65 13.50 -9.26
N SER A 145 -9.31 13.47 -9.13
CA SER A 145 -8.43 14.58 -9.54
C SER A 145 -7.77 14.37 -10.90
N GLU A 146 -7.60 13.12 -11.32
CA GLU A 146 -6.85 12.76 -12.53
C GLU A 146 -7.71 12.02 -13.56
N THR A 147 -7.19 11.93 -14.79
CA THR A 147 -7.78 11.06 -15.82
C THR A 147 -7.56 9.59 -15.49
N TRP A 148 -8.37 8.69 -16.05
CA TRP A 148 -8.17 7.24 -15.89
C TRP A 148 -6.74 6.78 -16.18
N LEU A 149 -6.11 7.33 -17.23
CA LEU A 149 -4.73 6.99 -17.60
C LEU A 149 -3.71 7.52 -16.58
N GLY A 150 -3.93 8.72 -16.04
CA GLY A 150 -3.09 9.31 -14.99
C GLY A 150 -3.16 8.52 -13.69
N VAL A 151 -4.38 8.13 -13.26
CA VAL A 151 -4.57 7.25 -12.11
C VAL A 151 -3.89 5.91 -12.36
N LYS A 152 -4.06 5.32 -13.54
CA LYS A 152 -3.43 4.04 -13.88
C LYS A 152 -1.91 4.12 -13.73
N ALA A 153 -1.29 5.16 -14.27
CA ALA A 153 0.15 5.40 -14.16
C ALA A 153 0.60 5.58 -12.70
N ALA A 154 -0.18 6.26 -11.85
CA ALA A 154 0.11 6.42 -10.42
C ALA A 154 0.06 5.12 -9.60
N TYR A 155 -0.53 4.06 -10.16
CA TYR A 155 -0.63 2.71 -9.58
C TYR A 155 0.22 1.66 -10.31
N ASP A 156 0.94 2.04 -11.36
CA ASP A 156 1.99 1.20 -11.92
C ASP A 156 3.17 1.11 -10.91
N MET A 157 3.85 -0.04 -10.87
CA MET A 157 4.98 -0.30 -9.97
C MET A 157 6.23 -0.60 -10.80
N GLY A 158 7.40 -0.54 -10.15
CA GLY A 158 8.68 -0.88 -10.79
C GLY A 158 8.73 -2.32 -11.30
N ASP A 159 9.72 -2.60 -12.16
CA ASP A 159 10.02 -3.93 -12.72
C ASP A 159 8.90 -4.54 -13.59
N ASP A 160 8.31 -3.74 -14.48
CA ASP A 160 7.24 -4.15 -15.42
C ASP A 160 5.93 -4.60 -14.75
N GLN A 161 5.77 -4.32 -13.45
CA GLN A 161 4.53 -4.57 -12.69
C GLN A 161 3.51 -3.45 -12.93
N MET A 162 3.04 -3.35 -14.17
CA MET A 162 1.97 -2.45 -14.59
C MET A 162 0.63 -2.91 -13.99
N VAL A 163 -0.20 -1.99 -13.51
CA VAL A 163 -1.58 -2.32 -13.11
C VAL A 163 -2.35 -2.79 -14.36
N PRO A 164 -2.93 -3.99 -14.36
CA PRO A 164 -3.56 -4.53 -15.56
C PRO A 164 -4.89 -3.82 -15.87
N PHE A 165 -5.62 -3.41 -14.83
CA PHE A 165 -6.87 -2.67 -14.94
C PHE A 165 -7.15 -1.93 -13.63
N LEU A 166 -8.00 -0.91 -13.70
CA LEU A 166 -8.53 -0.22 -12.53
C LEU A 166 -9.99 -0.63 -12.32
N ARG A 167 -10.41 -0.77 -11.07
CA ARG A 167 -11.83 -0.90 -10.71
C ARG A 167 -12.28 0.27 -9.83
N PRO A 168 -13.50 0.78 -9.98
CA PRO A 168 -14.10 1.64 -8.97
C PRO A 168 -14.12 0.92 -7.62
N LEU A 169 -13.91 1.65 -6.52
CA LEU A 169 -13.98 1.06 -5.18
C LEU A 169 -15.33 0.38 -4.98
N GLN A 170 -15.27 -0.83 -4.43
CA GLN A 170 -16.45 -1.61 -4.07
C GLN A 170 -16.78 -1.39 -2.58
N ASN A 171 -18.06 -1.54 -2.23
CA ASN A 171 -18.56 -1.46 -0.86
C ASN A 171 -18.22 -0.16 -0.13
N VAL A 172 -18.16 0.97 -0.84
CA VAL A 172 -17.91 2.28 -0.22
C VAL A 172 -19.16 2.72 0.53
N GLY A 173 -19.08 2.78 1.86
CA GLY A 173 -20.16 3.30 2.69
C GLY A 173 -20.19 4.83 2.67
N GLU A 174 -21.36 5.44 2.93
CA GLU A 174 -21.50 6.90 2.99
C GLU A 174 -20.50 7.57 3.95
N LYS A 175 -20.23 6.94 5.10
CA LYS A 175 -19.24 7.42 6.07
C LYS A 175 -17.83 7.51 5.47
N GLU A 176 -17.45 6.54 4.63
CA GLU A 176 -16.16 6.53 3.96
C GLU A 176 -16.08 7.65 2.91
N ILE A 177 -17.17 7.86 2.16
CA ILE A 177 -17.27 8.96 1.19
C ILE A 177 -17.13 10.31 1.90
N CYS A 178 -17.92 10.57 2.95
CA CYS A 178 -17.87 11.82 3.71
C CYS A 178 -16.49 12.08 4.31
N ALA A 179 -15.83 11.05 4.85
CA ALA A 179 -14.47 11.17 5.37
C ALA A 179 -13.45 11.48 4.26
N ALA A 180 -13.57 10.82 3.10
CA ALA A 180 -12.73 11.10 1.95
C ALA A 180 -12.94 12.54 1.42
N GLU A 181 -14.18 13.03 1.37
CA GLU A 181 -14.51 14.38 0.94
C GLU A 181 -14.06 15.46 1.93
N ALA A 182 -14.14 15.20 3.24
CA ALA A 182 -13.62 16.10 4.27
C ALA A 182 -12.09 16.22 4.16
N ASN A 183 -11.37 15.10 4.08
CA ASN A 183 -9.91 15.09 3.89
C ASN A 183 -9.52 15.78 2.58
N TRP A 184 -10.29 15.55 1.51
CA TRP A 184 -10.08 16.21 0.23
C TRP A 184 -10.20 17.73 0.33
N SER A 185 -11.26 18.20 0.99
CA SER A 185 -11.53 19.62 1.19
C SER A 185 -10.44 20.30 2.04
N GLU A 186 -9.97 19.62 3.09
CA GLU A 186 -8.85 20.09 3.91
C GLU A 186 -7.53 20.18 3.12
N TRP A 187 -7.23 19.16 2.30
CA TRP A 187 -6.04 19.18 1.46
C TRP A 187 -6.08 20.30 0.41
N LEU A 188 -7.23 20.51 -0.25
CA LEU A 188 -7.42 21.64 -1.16
C LEU A 188 -7.29 22.98 -0.43
N ALA A 189 -7.79 23.09 0.80
CA ALA A 189 -7.60 24.27 1.62
C ALA A 189 -6.12 24.52 1.96
N MET A 190 -5.33 23.47 2.15
CA MET A 190 -3.88 23.57 2.32
C MET A 190 -3.18 24.05 1.04
N GLN A 191 -3.61 23.59 -0.14
CA GLN A 191 -3.12 24.14 -1.41
C GLN A 191 -3.48 25.62 -1.60
N ASP A 192 -4.69 26.02 -1.19
CA ASP A 192 -5.14 27.41 -1.22
C ASP A 192 -4.27 28.31 -0.32
N TRP A 193 -3.73 27.79 0.79
CA TRP A 193 -2.75 28.51 1.61
C TRP A 193 -1.41 28.74 0.91
N MET A 194 -1.04 27.94 -0.10
CA MET A 194 0.20 28.12 -0.87
C MET A 194 0.06 29.08 -2.04
N LEU A 195 -1.16 29.39 -2.49
CA LEU A 195 -1.44 30.20 -3.69
C LEU A 195 -2.36 31.42 -3.45
N GLY A 196 -3.01 31.51 -2.29
CA GLY A 196 -3.97 32.57 -1.94
C GLY A 196 -3.41 33.71 -1.08
N PRO A 197 -4.23 34.72 -0.70
CA PRO A 197 -3.81 35.88 0.09
C PRO A 197 -3.20 35.56 1.47
N ARG A 198 -3.28 34.30 1.91
CA ARG A 198 -2.76 33.78 3.18
C ARG A 198 -1.39 33.07 3.05
N ALA A 199 -0.77 33.10 1.88
CA ALA A 199 0.56 32.51 1.67
C ALA A 199 1.64 33.18 2.54
N PRO A 200 2.46 32.40 3.28
CA PRO A 200 3.55 32.95 4.09
C PRO A 200 4.64 33.51 3.16
N GLY A 201 4.57 34.81 2.90
CA GLY A 201 5.52 35.53 2.04
C GLY A 201 4.91 36.64 1.18
N GLY A 202 3.58 36.72 1.07
CA GLY A 202 2.91 37.80 0.36
C GLY A 202 2.95 39.12 1.13
N LYS A 203 4.10 39.83 1.13
CA LYS A 203 4.14 41.24 1.55
C LYS A 203 3.04 41.97 0.80
N GLY A 204 2.01 42.39 1.55
CA GLY A 204 0.81 43.01 1.03
C GLY A 204 1.17 44.10 0.04
N ARG A 205 0.80 43.88 -1.22
CA ARG A 205 0.73 44.95 -2.21
C ARG A 205 -0.41 45.86 -1.77
N ARG A 206 -0.09 46.80 -0.88
CA ARG A 206 -0.99 47.88 -0.45
C ARG A 206 -1.52 48.53 -1.71
N VAL A 207 -2.81 48.35 -1.94
CA VAL A 207 -3.62 49.20 -2.81
C VAL A 207 -3.47 50.63 -2.28
N LYS A 208 -2.66 51.45 -2.94
CA LYS A 208 -2.79 52.91 -2.80
C LYS A 208 -3.96 53.32 -3.67
N LYS A 209 -5.10 53.54 -3.04
CA LYS A 209 -6.20 54.32 -3.60
C LYS A 209 -5.86 55.80 -3.35
N GLU A 210 -5.95 56.56 -4.45
CA GLU A 210 -5.98 58.01 -4.67
C GLU A 210 -5.72 59.00 -3.52
N GLU A 211 -4.94 60.05 -3.83
CA GLU A 211 -5.18 61.40 -3.33
C GLU A 211 -4.86 62.40 -4.47
N ASP A 212 -5.90 63.13 -4.90
CA ASP A 212 -6.04 64.29 -5.82
C ASP A 212 -5.30 64.35 -7.18
#